data_AF-A0A672FFA4-F1
#
_entry.id   AF-A0A672FFA4-F1
#
_cell.length_a   1.000
_cell.length_b   1.000
_cell.length_c   1.000
_cell.angle_alpha   90.00
_cell.angle_beta   90.00
_cell.angle_gamma   90.00
#
_symmetry.space_group_name_H-M   'P 1'
#
loop_
_entity.id
_entity.type
_entity.pdbx_description
1 polymer ?
#
loop_
_entity_poly.entity_id
_entity_poly.type
_entity_poly.pdbx_seq_one_letter_code
_entity_poly.pdbx_strand_id
1 'polypeptide(L)'
;MQFDTVGSLISNTIKTFSVGYDRINKTNVFTSGDPISGTITLEVTKDCKVQSLCIKLRGNAKVRWNEGSGKNIEILQSREKYFSILQFIIQDHQGKLLDVFYL
;
A
#
# COMPACT_ATOMS: atom_id res chain seq x y z
N MET A 1 -5.94 -0.26 -5.18
CA MET A 1 -4.94 -0.12 -4.10
C MET A 1 -5.44 0.96 -3.16
N GLN A 2 -5.65 0.62 -1.89
CA GLN A 2 -6.05 1.59 -0.87
C GLN A 2 -4.79 1.93 -0.07
N PHE A 3 -4.42 3.21 -0.07
CA PHE A 3 -3.30 3.71 0.73
C PHE A 3 -3.89 4.17 2.07
N ASP A 4 -3.76 3.34 3.10
CA ASP A 4 -4.13 3.74 4.45
C ASP A 4 -2.95 4.48 5.09
N THR A 5 -3.14 5.76 5.41
CA THR A 5 -2.19 6.53 6.21
C THR A 5 -2.27 6.06 7.67
N VAL A 6 -1.27 5.32 8.14
CA VAL A 6 -1.20 4.91 9.55
C VAL A 6 -0.43 5.98 10.33
N GLY A 7 -1.17 6.79 11.08
CA GLY A 7 -0.65 7.70 12.10
C GLY A 7 -0.14 9.03 11.58
N SER A 8 -0.97 10.07 11.69
CA SER A 8 -0.48 11.45 11.68
C SER A 8 -1.08 12.17 12.87
N LEU A 9 -0.28 12.37 13.91
CA LEU A 9 -0.41 13.61 14.67
C LEU A 9 0.00 14.68 13.65
N ILE A 10 -0.99 15.29 13.00
CA ILE A 10 -0.80 16.31 11.98
C ILE A 10 -0.20 17.54 12.68
N SER A 11 1.10 17.49 12.92
CA SER A 11 1.88 18.65 13.26
C SER A 11 1.91 19.54 12.02
N ASN A 12 1.77 20.86 12.19
CA ASN A 12 1.91 21.90 11.16
C ASN A 12 3.21 21.83 10.33
N THR A 13 4.05 20.81 10.54
CA THR A 13 5.28 20.50 9.83
C THR A 13 5.06 19.83 8.48
N ILE A 14 4.09 18.93 8.31
CA ILE A 14 3.92 18.24 7.01
C ILE A 14 3.06 19.10 6.09
N LYS A 15 3.64 19.56 4.98
CA LYS A 15 2.91 20.29 3.95
C LYS A 15 2.19 19.36 3.01
N THR A 16 2.85 18.30 2.54
CA THR A 16 2.27 17.33 1.60
C THR A 16 2.93 15.98 1.79
N PHE A 17 2.12 14.93 1.68
CA PHE A 17 2.59 13.56 1.61
C PHE A 17 1.83 12.83 0.52
N SER A 18 2.54 12.33 -0.48
CA SER A 18 1.94 11.63 -1.62
C SER A 18 2.76 10.43 -2.04
N VAL A 19 2.07 9.41 -2.57
CA VAL A 19 2.67 8.19 -3.10
C VAL A 19 2.15 7.99 -4.52
N GLY A 20 3.08 7.85 -5.46
CA GLY A 20 2.81 7.50 -6.86
C GLY A 20 3.48 6.19 -7.22
N TYR A 21 2.97 5.53 -8.25
CA TYR A 21 3.59 4.35 -8.86
C TYR A 21 3.76 4.58 -10.35
N ASP A 22 4.77 3.95 -10.92
CA ASP A 22 5.10 4.07 -12.33
C ASP A 22 4.27 3.10 -13.15
N ARG A 23 3.77 3.55 -14.30
CA ARG A 23 3.05 2.69 -15.24
C ARG A 23 4.03 1.72 -15.89
N ILE A 24 3.78 0.42 -15.79
CA ILE A 24 4.62 -0.60 -16.44
C ILE A 24 4.23 -0.86 -17.90
N ASN A 25 2.98 -0.61 -18.28
CA ASN A 25 2.47 -0.84 -19.63
C ASN A 25 1.35 0.16 -20.01
N LYS A 26 0.89 0.09 -21.26
CA LYS A 26 -0.16 0.99 -21.80
C LYS A 26 -1.49 0.91 -21.05
N THR A 27 -1.82 -0.27 -20.50
CA THR A 27 -3.07 -0.53 -19.79
C THR A 27 -2.98 -0.22 -18.30
N ASN A 28 -1.78 0.02 -17.78
CA ASN A 28 -1.49 0.25 -16.38
C ASN A 28 -2.03 -0.88 -15.47
N VAL A 29 -1.92 -2.12 -15.94
CA VAL A 29 -2.32 -3.34 -15.21
C VAL A 29 -1.06 -4.11 -14.86
N PHE A 30 -0.94 -4.53 -13.60
CA PHE A 30 0.14 -5.38 -13.14
C PHE A 30 -0.34 -6.82 -13.01
N THR A 31 0.57 -7.75 -13.25
CA THR A 31 0.39 -9.20 -13.18
C THR A 31 1.48 -9.82 -12.32
N SER A 32 1.34 -11.11 -11.99
CA SER A 32 2.38 -11.79 -11.22
C SER A 32 3.68 -11.86 -12.04
N GLY A 33 4.78 -11.55 -11.39
CA GLY A 33 6.11 -11.37 -11.97
C GLY A 33 6.42 -9.92 -12.37
N ASP A 34 5.44 -9.00 -12.36
CA ASP A 34 5.69 -7.62 -12.77
C ASP A 34 6.35 -6.80 -11.66
N PRO A 35 7.38 -5.98 -11.97
CA PRO A 35 7.93 -5.05 -11.02
C PRO A 35 6.97 -3.90 -10.70
N ILE A 36 6.82 -3.56 -9.41
CA ILE A 36 6.23 -2.30 -8.96
C ILE A 36 7.36 -1.33 -8.61
N SER A 37 7.33 -0.16 -9.26
CA SER A 37 8.20 0.98 -8.96
C SER A 37 7.34 2.23 -8.75
N GLY A 38 7.90 3.24 -8.08
CA GLY A 38 7.15 4.46 -7.77
C GLY A 38 7.94 5.49 -7.00
N THR A 39 7.26 6.58 -6.66
CA THR A 39 7.85 7.74 -5.97
C THR A 39 7.03 8.10 -4.74
N ILE A 40 7.72 8.34 -3.63
CA ILE A 40 7.14 8.88 -2.40
C ILE A 40 7.63 10.32 -2.24
N THR A 41 6.71 11.26 -2.07
CA THR A 41 7.00 12.67 -1.88
C THR A 41 6.54 13.11 -0.50
N LEU A 42 7.46 13.64 0.30
CA LEU A 42 7.19 14.23 1.61
C LEU A 42 7.71 15.67 1.59
N GLU A 43 6.80 16.64 1.63
CA GLU A 43 7.10 18.06 1.74
C GLU A 43 6.83 18.53 3.18
N VAL A 44 7.78 19.27 3.74
CA VAL A 44 7.69 19.81 5.10
C VAL A 44 7.83 21.33 5.11
N THR A 45 7.11 22.00 6.03
CA THR A 45 7.09 23.47 6.19
C THR A 45 8.21 23.99 7.08
N LYS A 46 8.84 23.11 7.86
CA LYS A 46 9.92 23.40 8.79
C LYS A 46 10.74 22.15 9.03
N ASP A 47 11.99 22.34 9.46
CA ASP A 47 12.90 21.25 9.75
C ASP A 47 12.31 20.30 10.79
N CYS A 48 12.40 19.01 10.49
CA CYS A 48 11.95 17.95 11.38
C CYS A 48 12.82 16.71 11.26
N LYS A 49 12.88 15.93 12.33
CA LYS A 49 13.51 14.62 12.34
C LYS A 49 12.48 13.57 11.96
N VAL A 50 12.67 12.90 10.82
CA VAL A 50 11.85 11.74 10.43
C VAL A 50 12.46 10.49 11.06
N GLN A 51 11.76 9.92 12.04
CA GLN A 51 12.20 8.69 12.72
C GLN A 51 12.05 7.45 11.83
N SER A 52 10.93 7.36 11.12
CA SER A 52 10.71 6.31 10.13
C SER A 52 9.73 6.77 9.06
N LEU A 53 9.91 6.23 7.86
CA LEU A 53 9.00 6.35 6.74
C LEU A 53 8.94 4.96 6.09
N CYS A 54 7.75 4.40 5.97
CA CYS A 54 7.57 3.08 5.36
C CYS A 54 6.37 3.07 4.40
N ILE A 55 6.38 2.13 3.48
CA ILE A 55 5.26 1.84 2.58
C ILE A 55 4.83 0.39 2.78
N LYS A 56 3.52 0.17 2.80
CA LYS A 56 2.94 -1.17 2.87
C LYS A 56 2.07 -1.44 1.66
N LEU A 57 2.44 -2.43 0.86
CA LEU A 57 1.67 -2.88 -0.29
C LEU A 57 0.86 -4.12 0.10
N ARG A 58 -0.44 -4.14 -0.23
CA ARG A 58 -1.33 -5.26 0.06
C ARG A 58 -2.23 -5.57 -1.13
N GLY A 59 -2.31 -6.85 -1.49
CA GLY A 59 -3.27 -7.38 -2.46
C GLY A 59 -4.20 -8.36 -1.75
N ASN A 60 -5.51 -8.12 -1.84
CA ASN A 60 -6.52 -9.00 -1.24
C ASN A 60 -7.67 -9.21 -2.23
N ALA A 61 -8.18 -10.44 -2.32
CA ALA A 61 -9.49 -10.71 -2.90
C ALA A 61 -10.54 -10.77 -1.79
N LYS A 62 -11.74 -10.27 -2.10
CA LYS A 62 -12.93 -10.48 -1.29
C LYS A 62 -14.05 -10.92 -2.20
N VAL A 63 -14.66 -12.04 -1.86
CA VAL A 63 -15.82 -12.60 -2.57
C VAL A 63 -17.02 -12.63 -1.64
N ARG A 64 -18.21 -12.51 -2.22
CA ARG A 64 -19.50 -12.61 -1.55
C ARG A 64 -20.43 -13.39 -2.45
N TRP A 65 -21.09 -14.40 -1.91
CA TRP A 65 -22.08 -15.18 -2.65
C TRP A 65 -23.27 -15.50 -1.75
N ASN A 66 -24.37 -15.82 -2.41
CA ASN A 66 -25.58 -16.27 -1.76
C ASN A 66 -25.61 -17.80 -1.86
N GLU A 67 -25.95 -18.47 -0.77
CA GLU A 67 -26.07 -19.92 -0.71
C GLU A 67 -27.46 -20.29 -0.17
N GLY A 68 -28.08 -21.31 -0.75
CA GLY A 68 -29.42 -21.77 -0.39
C GLY A 68 -30.50 -21.50 -1.44
N SER A 69 -31.77 -21.73 -1.07
CA SER A 69 -32.90 -21.64 -1.99
C SER A 69 -34.19 -21.15 -1.29
N GLY A 70 -35.08 -20.53 -2.08
CA GLY A 70 -36.35 -20.00 -1.59
C GLY A 70 -36.16 -18.88 -0.57
N LYS A 71 -36.78 -19.01 0.61
CA LYS A 71 -36.65 -18.04 1.70
C LYS A 71 -35.38 -18.23 2.55
N ASN A 72 -34.66 -19.34 2.35
CA ASN A 72 -33.45 -19.67 3.10
C ASN A 72 -32.23 -19.36 2.22
N ILE A 73 -32.01 -18.06 1.97
CA ILE A 73 -30.81 -17.59 1.30
C ILE A 73 -29.89 -16.99 2.37
N GLU A 74 -28.72 -17.60 2.53
CA GLU A 74 -27.65 -17.10 3.37
C GLU A 74 -26.65 -16.32 2.54
N ILE A 75 -26.10 -15.25 3.12
CA ILE A 75 -25.08 -14.43 2.47
C ILE A 75 -23.73 -14.78 3.10
N LEU A 76 -22.88 -15.42 2.31
CA LEU A 76 -21.53 -15.80 2.73
C LEU A 76 -20.48 -14.87 2.12
N GLN A 77 -19.33 -14.80 2.77
CA GLN A 77 -18.18 -14.03 2.30
C GLN A 77 -16.89 -14.81 2.58
N SER A 78 -15.93 -14.70 1.66
CA SER A 78 -14.57 -15.16 1.86
C SER A 78 -13.57 -14.07 1.47
N ARG A 79 -12.39 -14.11 2.08
CA ARG A 79 -11.29 -13.16 1.84
C ARG A 79 -9.99 -13.92 1.71
N GLU A 80 -9.21 -13.56 0.71
CA GLU A 80 -7.90 -14.16 0.44
C GLU A 80 -6.84 -13.06 0.34
N LYS A 81 -5.66 -13.27 0.94
CA LYS A 81 -4.56 -12.32 0.90
C LYS A 81 -3.49 -12.84 -0.05
N TYR A 82 -3.31 -12.18 -1.18
CA TYR A 82 -2.26 -12.54 -2.15
C TYR A 82 -0.87 -12.12 -1.66
N PHE A 83 -0.72 -10.86 -1.22
CA PHE A 83 0.56 -10.36 -0.74
C PHE A 83 0.39 -9.27 0.32
N SER A 84 1.42 -9.12 1.17
CA SER A 84 1.54 -8.04 2.14
C SER A 84 3.01 -7.73 2.37
N ILE A 85 3.51 -6.72 1.68
CA ILE A 85 4.92 -6.29 1.71
C ILE A 85 5.01 -5.01 2.54
N LEU A 86 5.95 -4.92 3.47
CA LEU A 86 6.26 -3.72 4.24
C LEU A 86 7.71 -3.35 3.97
N GLN A 87 7.94 -2.14 3.46
CA GLN A 87 9.26 -1.61 3.17
C GLN A 87 9.51 -0.33 3.97
N PHE A 88 10.66 -0.24 4.63
CA PHE A 88 11.13 0.99 5.24
C PHE A 88 11.99 1.78 4.24
N ILE A 89 11.63 3.04 4.04
CA ILE A 89 12.33 4.03 3.19
C ILE A 89 13.30 4.84 4.05
N ILE A 90 12.85 5.21 5.26
CA ILE A 90 13.67 5.83 6.30
C ILE A 90 13.43 5.04 7.57
N GLN A 91 14.49 4.71 8.30
CA GLN A 91 14.40 4.12 9.62
C GLN A 91 15.65 4.53 10.40
N ASP A 92 15.48 5.21 11.52
CA ASP A 92 16.57 5.71 12.36
C ASP A 92 17.21 4.58 13.20
N HIS A 93 17.61 3.48 12.54
CA HIS A 93 18.58 2.46 12.98
C HIS A 93 18.72 1.37 11.90
N GLN A 94 19.93 1.31 11.31
CA GLN A 94 20.56 0.28 10.45
C GLN A 94 19.92 -0.10 9.10
N GLY A 95 20.61 0.29 8.01
CA GLY A 95 20.70 -0.52 6.79
C GLY A 95 19.89 0.00 5.59
N LYS A 96 20.60 0.46 4.56
CA LYS A 96 20.09 0.90 3.26
C LYS A 96 19.70 -0.32 2.42
N LEU A 97 18.56 -0.31 1.72
CA LEU A 97 18.32 -1.21 0.58
C LEU A 97 17.58 -0.50 -0.56
N LEU A 98 18.10 -0.73 -1.77
CA LEU A 98 17.46 -0.46 -3.06
C LEU A 98 16.53 -1.64 -3.33
N ASP A 99 15.23 -1.41 -3.52
CA ASP A 99 14.31 -2.52 -3.83
C ASP A 99 13.36 -2.16 -4.97
N VAL A 100 13.46 -2.93 -6.05
CA VAL A 100 12.42 -3.12 -7.06
C VAL A 100 11.68 -4.40 -6.66
N PHE A 101 10.36 -4.33 -6.51
CA PHE A 101 9.55 -5.46 -6.03
C PHE A 101 8.79 -6.12 -7.15
N TYR A 102 8.66 -7.44 -7.12
CA TYR A 102 7.86 -8.19 -8.09
C TYR A 102 6.53 -8.62 -7.46
N LEU A 103 5.44 -8.55 -8.23
CA LEU A 103 4.10 -9.03 -7.88
C LEU A 103 3.91 -10.54 -8.08
#